data_AF-A0A934Z5K8-F1
#
_entry.id   AF-A0A934Z5K8-F1
#
_cell.length_a   1.000
_cell.length_b   1.000
_cell.length_c   1.000
_cell.angle_alpha   90.00
_cell.angle_beta   90.00
_cell.angle_gamma   90.00
#
_symmetry.space_group_name_H-M   'P 1'
#
loop_
_entity.id
_entity.type
_entity.pdbx_description
1 polymer ?
#
loop_
_entity_poly.entity_id
_entity_poly.type
_entity_poly.pdbx_seq_one_letter_code
_entity_poly.pdbx_strand_id
1 'polypeptide(L)'
;MKIALAGLLLLAGCGTTSIDATGALVGSWGGPNRKVTASTSEVFVSLPCMRIRLEGPIQVASDGSFAAIGTVDATSWLGGVGTPARASGVVVGNRLILGIEWQNAQGQWPSAPSVSTLIRGQEVTWPDGRTCLA
;
A
#
# COMPACT_ATOMS: atom_id res chain seq x y z
N MET A 1 -32.07 29.51 31.63
CA MET A 1 -31.58 28.19 31.15
C MET A 1 -31.41 28.27 29.65
N LYS A 2 -30.30 27.76 29.11
CA LYS A 2 -29.88 27.70 27.69
C LYS A 2 -29.17 28.95 27.13
N ILE A 3 -27.85 28.93 27.18
CA ILE A 3 -27.00 29.43 26.09
C ILE A 3 -26.24 28.19 25.60
N ALA A 4 -26.62 27.69 24.43
CA ALA A 4 -25.88 26.65 23.74
C ALA A 4 -24.66 27.31 23.09
N LEU A 5 -23.47 27.12 23.66
CA LEU A 5 -22.22 27.44 22.97
C LEU A 5 -21.92 26.29 22.01
N ALA A 6 -22.17 26.58 20.73
CA ALA A 6 -21.64 25.83 19.62
C ALA A 6 -20.11 25.99 19.55
N GLY A 7 -19.44 24.96 19.04
CA GLY A 7 -18.16 25.13 18.37
C GLY A 7 -16.98 24.49 19.08
N LEU A 8 -16.67 23.26 18.69
CA LEU A 8 -15.34 22.93 18.16
C LEU A 8 -15.40 21.57 17.46
N LEU A 9 -15.90 21.54 16.22
CA LEU A 9 -15.55 20.45 15.31
C LEU A 9 -14.10 20.69 14.89
N LEU A 10 -13.16 20.06 15.62
CA LEU A 10 -11.79 19.85 15.17
C LEU A 10 -11.85 18.90 13.97
N LEU A 11 -12.09 19.45 12.78
CA LEU A 11 -11.65 18.83 11.52
C LEU A 11 -10.12 18.88 11.52
N ALA A 12 -9.50 17.97 12.27
CA ALA A 12 -8.07 17.71 12.18
C ALA A 12 -7.81 17.37 10.71
N GLY A 13 -7.03 18.23 10.07
CA GLY A 13 -6.81 18.22 8.63
C GLY A 13 -6.50 16.84 8.11
N CYS A 14 -7.17 16.47 7.03
CA CYS A 14 -6.84 15.29 6.24
C CYS A 14 -5.39 15.50 5.74
N GLY A 15 -4.42 14.97 6.48
CA GLY A 15 -3.01 15.10 6.14
C GLY A 15 -2.77 14.56 4.75
N THR A 16 -2.40 15.44 3.83
CA THR A 16 -1.96 15.12 2.47
C THR A 16 -0.53 14.57 2.44
N THR A 17 0.11 14.45 3.60
CA THR A 17 1.48 13.98 3.71
C THR A 17 1.53 12.47 3.53
N SER A 18 2.42 12.04 2.64
CA SER A 18 2.70 10.64 2.38
C SER A 18 3.72 10.03 3.34
N ILE A 19 4.33 10.88 4.16
CA ILE A 19 5.38 10.57 5.11
C ILE A 19 5.00 11.25 6.43
N ASP A 20 5.08 10.54 7.54
CA ASP A 20 4.83 11.12 8.87
C ASP A 20 6.06 11.86 9.42
N ALA A 21 5.96 12.38 10.64
CA ALA A 21 7.04 13.10 11.29
C ALA A 21 8.29 12.25 11.58
N THR A 22 8.18 10.91 11.53
CA THR A 22 9.27 9.96 11.77
C THR A 22 9.97 9.52 10.48
N GLY A 23 9.43 9.88 9.32
CA GLY A 23 9.91 9.38 8.03
C GLY A 23 9.17 8.12 7.55
N ALA A 24 8.13 7.68 8.25
CA ALA A 24 7.38 6.49 7.87
C ALA A 24 6.33 6.79 6.79
N LEU A 25 6.21 5.88 5.83
CA LEU A 25 5.16 5.91 4.80
C LEU A 25 3.78 5.80 5.46
N VAL A 26 2.90 6.77 5.23
CA VAL A 26 1.53 6.77 5.78
C VAL A 26 0.49 7.20 4.75
N GLY A 27 -0.67 6.54 4.78
CA GLY A 27 -1.84 6.90 3.97
C GLY A 27 -2.34 5.80 3.06
N SER A 28 -3.13 6.18 2.05
CA SER A 28 -3.69 5.22 1.10
C SER A 28 -3.64 5.73 -0.34
N TRP A 29 -3.34 4.82 -1.26
CA TRP A 29 -3.22 5.10 -2.70
C TRP A 29 -3.95 4.03 -3.50
N GLY A 30 -4.54 4.43 -4.63
CA GLY A 30 -5.22 3.51 -5.53
C GLY A 30 -6.69 3.25 -5.16
N GLY A 31 -7.23 2.13 -5.63
CA GLY A 31 -8.66 1.81 -5.61
C GLY A 31 -8.95 0.30 -5.54
N PRO A 32 -10.17 -0.14 -5.90
CA PRO A 32 -10.66 -1.51 -5.65
C PRO A 32 -9.77 -2.64 -6.19
N ASN A 33 -9.16 -2.43 -7.36
CA ASN A 33 -8.35 -3.45 -8.03
C ASN A 33 -6.89 -3.43 -7.57
N ARG A 34 -6.39 -2.27 -7.14
CA ARG A 34 -5.03 -2.14 -6.63
C ARG A 34 -4.96 -1.00 -5.62
N LYS A 35 -4.68 -1.34 -4.37
CA LYS A 35 -4.64 -0.40 -3.24
C LYS A 35 -3.40 -0.61 -2.39
N VAL A 36 -2.79 0.49 -1.95
CA VAL A 36 -1.81 0.48 -0.87
C VAL A 36 -2.43 1.19 0.33
N THR A 37 -2.28 0.60 1.51
CA THR A 37 -2.62 1.23 2.78
C THR A 37 -1.42 1.10 3.68
N ALA A 38 -0.84 2.23 4.08
CA ALA A 38 0.34 2.30 4.93
C ALA A 38 0.02 3.00 6.24
N SER A 39 0.49 2.41 7.34
CA SER A 39 0.50 3.00 8.67
C SER A 39 1.90 2.89 9.28
N THR A 40 2.05 3.42 10.50
CA THR A 40 3.28 3.32 11.29
C THR A 40 3.57 1.92 11.83
N SER A 41 2.64 0.97 11.67
CA SER A 41 2.80 -0.41 12.16
C SER A 41 2.80 -1.43 11.03
N GLU A 42 2.04 -1.20 9.97
CA GLU A 42 1.80 -2.18 8.92
C GLU A 42 1.57 -1.50 7.57
N VAL A 43 1.98 -2.16 6.49
CA VAL A 43 1.65 -1.73 5.14
C VAL A 43 1.06 -2.90 4.37
N PHE A 44 -0.09 -2.67 3.73
CA PHE A 44 -0.77 -3.65 2.90
C PHE A 44 -0.81 -3.21 1.45
N VAL A 45 -0.49 -4.14 0.56
CA VAL A 45 -0.70 -4.03 -0.88
C VAL A 45 -1.82 -5.00 -1.26
N SER A 46 -3.00 -4.46 -1.55
CA SER A 46 -4.13 -5.23 -2.05
C SER A 46 -4.11 -5.24 -3.57
N LEU A 47 -4.10 -6.45 -4.13
CA LEU A 47 -4.27 -6.76 -5.54
C LEU A 47 -5.60 -7.53 -5.70
N PRO A 48 -6.12 -7.75 -6.92
CA PRO A 48 -7.47 -8.30 -7.08
C PRO A 48 -7.65 -9.67 -6.41
N CYS A 49 -6.62 -10.50 -6.46
CA CYS A 49 -6.66 -11.89 -6.01
C CYS A 49 -5.66 -12.20 -4.89
N MET A 50 -4.95 -11.20 -4.39
CA MET A 50 -4.00 -11.40 -3.30
C MET A 50 -3.81 -10.13 -2.49
N ARG A 51 -3.39 -10.31 -1.24
CA ARG A 51 -2.90 -9.24 -0.39
C ARG A 51 -1.50 -9.59 0.09
N ILE A 52 -0.66 -8.58 0.07
CA ILE A 52 0.70 -8.64 0.59
C ILE A 52 0.78 -7.74 1.81
N ARG A 53 1.28 -8.29 2.91
CA ARG A 53 1.64 -7.55 4.11
C ARG A 53 3.14 -7.30 4.08
N LEU A 54 3.52 -6.04 4.08
CA LEU A 54 4.91 -5.61 4.22
C LEU A 54 5.22 -5.36 5.70
N GLU A 55 6.44 -5.69 6.09
CA GLU A 55 6.97 -5.41 7.41
C GLU A 55 7.14 -3.89 7.56
N GLY A 56 6.54 -3.33 8.61
CA GLY A 56 6.47 -1.89 8.85
C GLY A 56 7.05 -1.48 10.21
N PRO A 57 7.26 -0.17 10.43
CA PRO A 57 7.02 0.93 9.49
C PRO A 57 8.00 0.97 8.31
N ILE A 58 7.51 1.29 7.11
CA ILE A 58 8.35 1.50 5.93
C ILE A 58 8.98 2.88 6.03
N GLN A 59 10.29 2.94 6.20
CA GLN A 59 11.05 4.19 6.22
C GLN A 59 11.29 4.68 4.80
N VAL A 60 11.01 5.96 4.56
CA VAL A 60 11.21 6.62 3.28
C VAL A 60 12.46 7.50 3.37
N ALA A 61 13.39 7.30 2.44
CA ALA A 61 14.60 8.09 2.34
C ALA A 61 14.29 9.54 1.93
N SER A 62 15.28 10.42 2.07
CA SER A 62 15.13 11.85 1.75
C SER A 62 14.84 12.12 0.27
N ASP A 63 15.19 11.19 -0.63
CA ASP A 63 14.87 11.23 -2.06
C ASP A 63 13.48 10.65 -2.38
N GLY A 64 12.72 10.26 -1.36
CA GLY A 64 11.40 9.65 -1.49
C GLY A 64 11.41 8.14 -1.75
N SER A 65 12.58 7.51 -1.86
CA SER A 65 12.69 6.07 -2.14
C SER A 65 12.45 5.22 -0.89
N PHE A 66 11.96 3.99 -1.10
CA PHE A 66 11.82 3.00 -0.04
C PHE A 66 12.02 1.59 -0.58
N ALA A 67 12.33 0.66 0.33
CA ALA A 67 12.28 -0.77 0.12
C ALA A 67 11.67 -1.43 1.35
N ALA A 68 10.96 -2.53 1.15
CA ALA A 68 10.36 -3.32 2.20
C ALA A 68 10.30 -4.79 1.81
N ILE A 69 10.38 -5.65 2.81
CA ILE A 69 10.09 -7.08 2.67
C ILE A 69 8.74 -7.38 3.28
N GLY A 70 8.19 -8.54 2.96
CA GLY A 70 6.90 -8.95 3.48
C GLY A 70 6.53 -10.35 3.06
N THR A 71 5.26 -10.66 3.22
CA THR A 71 4.68 -11.94 2.83
C THR A 71 3.31 -11.74 2.18
N VAL A 72 2.96 -12.65 1.28
CA VAL A 72 1.57 -12.80 0.84
C VAL A 72 0.77 -13.32 2.03
N ASP A 73 -0.21 -12.55 2.51
CA ASP A 73 -0.99 -12.90 3.71
C ASP A 73 -2.42 -13.34 3.39
N ALA A 74 -2.88 -13.10 2.17
CA ALA A 74 -4.12 -13.63 1.63
C ALA A 74 -4.01 -13.85 0.11
N THR A 75 -4.66 -14.88 -0.40
CA THR A 75 -4.77 -15.19 -1.84
C THR A 75 -6.06 -15.93 -2.14
N SER A 76 -6.57 -15.80 -3.37
CA SER A 76 -7.74 -16.55 -3.86
C SER A 76 -7.40 -17.96 -4.37
N TRP A 77 -6.12 -18.33 -4.45
CA TRP A 77 -5.68 -19.68 -4.85
C TRP A 77 -4.92 -20.38 -3.73
N LEU A 78 -5.01 -21.70 -3.69
CA LEU A 78 -4.31 -22.52 -2.69
C LEU A 78 -2.79 -22.35 -2.77
N GLY A 79 -2.13 -22.29 -1.61
CA GLY A 79 -0.66 -22.41 -1.49
C GLY A 79 0.15 -21.11 -1.64
N GLY A 80 -0.48 -19.94 -1.79
CA GLY A 80 0.23 -18.66 -1.91
C GLY A 80 0.44 -17.89 -0.60
N VAL A 81 -0.24 -18.27 0.50
CA VAL A 81 -0.06 -17.58 1.80
C VAL A 81 1.29 -17.96 2.43
N GLY A 82 1.98 -16.98 2.99
CA GLY A 82 3.31 -17.12 3.58
C GLY A 82 4.46 -16.99 2.58
N THR A 83 4.16 -16.89 1.29
CA THR A 83 5.16 -16.67 0.24
C THR A 83 5.89 -15.35 0.46
N PRO A 84 7.24 -15.33 0.47
CA PRO A 84 8.01 -14.09 0.60
C PRO A 84 7.70 -13.10 -0.51
N ALA A 85 7.61 -11.83 -0.14
CA ALA A 85 7.39 -10.70 -1.02
C ALA A 85 8.40 -9.59 -0.74
N ARG A 86 8.68 -8.78 -1.77
CA ARG A 86 9.46 -7.55 -1.63
C ARG A 86 8.81 -6.43 -2.42
N ALA A 87 8.86 -5.24 -1.84
CA ALA A 87 8.39 -3.99 -2.40
C ALA A 87 9.54 -3.00 -2.49
N SER A 88 9.55 -2.21 -3.54
CA SER A 88 10.38 -1.01 -3.63
C SER A 88 9.60 0.07 -4.34
N GLY A 89 9.97 1.32 -4.12
CA GLY A 89 9.24 2.39 -4.78
C GLY A 89 9.74 3.77 -4.43
N VAL A 90 9.02 4.75 -4.95
CA VAL A 90 9.27 6.17 -4.72
C VAL A 90 7.94 6.86 -4.44
N VAL A 91 7.95 7.73 -3.44
CA VAL A 91 6.85 8.63 -3.11
C VAL A 91 7.18 10.02 -3.65
N VAL A 92 6.33 10.55 -4.52
CA VAL A 92 6.46 11.91 -5.06
C VAL A 92 5.14 12.65 -4.88
N GLY A 93 5.06 13.50 -3.87
CA GLY A 93 3.84 14.20 -3.49
C GLY A 93 2.71 13.22 -3.14
N ASN A 94 1.64 13.23 -3.94
CA ASN A 94 0.49 12.34 -3.78
C ASN A 94 0.60 11.03 -4.57
N ARG A 95 1.71 10.81 -5.29
CA ARG A 95 1.95 9.62 -6.10
C ARG A 95 2.84 8.63 -5.37
N LEU A 96 2.50 7.36 -5.50
CA LEU A 96 3.30 6.22 -5.08
C LEU A 96 3.62 5.40 -6.33
N ILE A 97 4.89 5.34 -6.70
CA ILE A 97 5.39 4.44 -7.74
C ILE A 97 5.88 3.20 -7.00
N LEU A 98 5.15 2.09 -7.10
CA LEU A 98 5.41 0.85 -6.39
C LEU A 98 5.81 -0.24 -7.37
N GLY A 99 6.98 -0.82 -7.18
CA GLY A 99 7.35 -2.15 -7.67
C GLY A 99 7.06 -3.19 -6.59
N ILE A 100 6.35 -4.26 -6.95
CA ILE A 100 6.06 -5.38 -6.05
C ILE A 100 6.36 -6.71 -6.74
N GLU A 101 6.91 -7.65 -6.00
CA GLU A 101 7.13 -9.01 -6.45
C GLU A 101 7.08 -10.00 -5.28
N TRP A 102 6.80 -11.26 -5.58
CA TRP A 102 6.73 -12.36 -4.63
C TRP A 102 7.33 -13.61 -5.25
N GLN A 103 7.83 -14.51 -4.42
CA GLN A 103 8.39 -15.76 -4.90
C GLN A 103 7.32 -16.67 -5.51
N ASN A 104 7.68 -17.49 -6.49
CA ASN A 104 6.80 -18.57 -6.93
C ASN A 104 6.89 -19.79 -5.97
N ALA A 105 6.13 -20.85 -6.26
CA ALA A 105 6.13 -22.08 -5.46
C ALA A 105 7.51 -22.79 -5.40
N GLN A 106 8.43 -22.44 -6.30
CA GLN A 106 9.80 -22.95 -6.36
C GLN A 106 10.79 -22.04 -5.62
N GLY A 107 10.33 -21.00 -4.92
CA GLY A 107 11.18 -20.04 -4.22
C GLY A 107 11.93 -19.07 -5.15
N GLN A 108 11.53 -18.97 -6.41
CA GLN A 108 12.18 -18.11 -7.40
C GLN A 108 11.50 -16.74 -7.45
N TRP A 109 12.31 -15.69 -7.58
CA TRP A 109 11.84 -14.35 -7.85
C TRP A 109 11.53 -14.15 -9.34
N PRO A 110 10.54 -13.33 -9.70
CA PRO A 110 10.32 -12.96 -11.09
C PRO A 110 11.51 -12.15 -11.63
N SER A 111 11.67 -12.12 -12.95
CA SER A 111 12.75 -11.38 -13.61
C SER A 111 12.61 -9.86 -13.52
N ALA A 112 11.42 -9.36 -13.20
CA ALA A 112 11.13 -7.94 -13.00
C ALA A 112 9.93 -7.76 -12.06
N PRO A 113 9.91 -6.69 -11.24
CA PRO A 113 8.78 -6.38 -10.40
C PRO A 113 7.57 -5.90 -11.22
N SER A 114 6.37 -6.15 -10.68
CA SER A 114 5.15 -5.52 -11.18
C SER A 114 5.12 -4.07 -10.71
N VAL A 115 5.32 -3.12 -11.64
CA VAL A 115 5.34 -1.69 -11.33
C VAL A 115 3.97 -1.05 -11.52
N SER A 116 3.58 -0.16 -10.61
CA SER A 116 2.32 0.59 -10.69
C SER A 116 2.50 1.99 -10.14
N THR A 117 1.85 2.97 -10.77
CA THR A 117 1.71 4.32 -10.20
C THR A 117 0.33 4.44 -9.58
N LEU A 118 0.27 4.72 -8.28
CA LEU A 118 -0.95 4.87 -7.50
C LEU A 118 -1.05 6.30 -7.00
N ILE A 119 -2.25 6.85 -7.00
CA ILE A 119 -2.49 8.25 -6.60
C ILE A 119 -3.38 8.25 -5.37
N ARG A 120 -3.02 9.06 -4.38
CA ARG A 120 -3.81 9.23 -3.14
C ARG A 120 -5.17 9.82 -3.47
N GLY A 121 -6.22 9.24 -2.90
CA GLY A 121 -7.59 9.71 -3.07
C GLY A 121 -8.16 9.54 -4.48
N GLN A 122 -7.46 8.85 -5.37
CA GLN A 122 -7.96 8.51 -6.70
C GLN A 122 -8.12 7.00 -6.84
N GLU A 123 -9.36 6.59 -7.12
CA GLU A 123 -9.62 5.24 -7.59
C GLU A 123 -9.11 5.13 -9.03
N VAL A 124 -8.14 4.24 -9.23
CA VAL A 124 -7.73 3.83 -10.57
C VAL A 124 -8.28 2.42 -10.78
N THR A 125 -9.38 2.34 -11.53
CA THR A 125 -9.90 1.05 -12.00
C THR A 125 -8.96 0.54 -13.07
N TRP A 126 -8.13 -0.43 -12.71
CA TRP A 126 -7.26 -1.10 -13.66
C TRP A 126 -8.06 -2.14 -14.43
N PRO A 127 -7.86 -2.28 -15.75
CA PRO A 127 -8.36 -3.43 -16.50
C PRO A 127 -7.46 -4.63 -16.22
N ASP A 128 -7.28 -5.01 -14.96
CA ASP A 128 -6.69 -6.30 -14.61
C ASP A 128 -7.78 -7.35 -14.77
N GLY A 129 -8.05 -7.73 -16.02
CA GLY A 129 -8.98 -8.79 -16.43
C GLY A 129 -8.62 -10.19 -15.93
N ARG A 130 -7.93 -10.30 -14.78
CA ARG A 130 -7.65 -11.53 -14.06
C ARG A 130 -8.87 -11.85 -13.20
N THR A 131 -9.65 -12.82 -13.63
CA THR A 131 -10.68 -13.42 -12.79
C THR A 131 -9.99 -14.26 -11.72
N CYS A 132 -10.19 -13.91 -10.46
CA CYS A 132 -9.73 -14.75 -9.35
C CYS A 132 -10.43 -16.11 -9.45
N LEU A 133 -9.68 -17.21 -9.28
CA LEU A 133 -10.30 -18.53 -9.15
C LEU A 133 -11.12 -18.52 -7.86
N ALA A 134 -12.39 -18.93 -7.98
CA ALA A 134 -13.32 -19.11 -6.86
C ALA A 134 -13.04 -20.42 -6.12
#